data_AF-C8PMB9-F1
#
_entry.id   AF-C8PMB9-F1
#
_cell.length_a   1.000
_cell.length_b   1.000
_cell.length_c   1.000
_cell.angle_alpha   90.00
_cell.angle_beta   90.00
_cell.angle_gamma   90.00
#
_symmetry.space_group_name_H-M   'P 1'
#
loop_
_entity.id
_entity.type
_entity.pdbx_description
1 polymer ?
#
loop_
_entity_poly.entity_id
_entity_poly.type
_entity_poly.pdbx_seq_one_letter_code
_entity_poly.pdbx_strand_id
1 'polypeptide(L)'
;MKLKSIMLFFCLMFFTSLLFAQEKSAAMPDPNDPDCIYEKAQLGQCFIHMAKITDPSKGSAPAVEVLFDSDFRWEPCPPDEGWGRNDKTYRYREDEVPGTPVFFSITNKLDDVTYYRIEGVHPFDLSLYDEPAEAAMLERFVFFKFTAYAAKDGYFENYLNNLMWALDTNTKLLYTYGMPGDYKKIIGNNYIPQNWLPYETHPNTADAKLKFYEYDPIGFISLEKGYDFLGVKTNVYLYDWWNESVGAGSSMKTVKQKRFMPRLSDDAFEDWTIRDAAKPVRSPYRP
;
A
#
# COMPACT_ATOMS: atom_id res chain seq x y z
N MET A 1 -49.30 40.80 -48.75
CA MET A 1 -48.78 41.59 -47.62
C MET A 1 -48.17 40.59 -46.63
N LYS A 2 -46.85 40.71 -46.39
CA LYS A 2 -46.00 40.21 -45.27
C LYS A 2 -46.57 39.03 -44.43
N LEU A 3 -45.98 37.84 -44.45
CA LEU A 3 -44.81 37.54 -43.63
C LEU A 3 -43.96 36.41 -44.27
N LYS A 4 -42.91 36.80 -44.99
CA LYS A 4 -41.73 35.97 -45.30
C LYS A 4 -40.79 36.01 -44.08
N SER A 5 -40.02 34.94 -43.88
CA SER A 5 -38.67 34.95 -43.24
C SER A 5 -38.44 34.43 -41.81
N ILE A 6 -39.21 33.48 -41.25
CA ILE A 6 -38.79 32.79 -39.99
C ILE A 6 -39.00 31.27 -40.05
N MET A 7 -38.66 30.62 -41.16
CA MET A 7 -38.72 29.15 -41.23
C MET A 7 -37.68 28.53 -42.18
N LEU A 8 -36.51 29.15 -42.29
CA LEU A 8 -35.42 28.62 -43.12
C LEU A 8 -34.01 28.89 -42.52
N PHE A 9 -33.92 29.01 -41.20
CA PHE A 9 -32.64 29.18 -40.48
C PHE A 9 -32.46 28.21 -39.31
N PHE A 10 -33.30 27.18 -39.20
CA PHE A 10 -33.17 26.14 -38.17
C PHE A 10 -32.89 24.73 -38.70
N CYS A 11 -32.84 24.54 -40.02
CA CYS A 11 -32.49 23.25 -40.64
C CYS A 11 -31.04 23.16 -41.15
N LEU A 12 -30.20 24.17 -40.91
CA LEU A 12 -28.78 24.17 -41.31
C LEU A 12 -27.78 24.19 -40.14
N MET A 13 -28.25 24.00 -38.90
CA MET A 13 -27.39 23.83 -37.71
C MET A 13 -27.52 22.45 -37.06
N PHE A 14 -28.04 21.45 -37.80
CA PHE A 14 -28.14 20.06 -37.33
C PHE A 14 -27.26 19.08 -38.12
N PHE A 15 -26.32 19.56 -38.94
CA PHE A 15 -25.51 18.73 -39.83
C PHE A 15 -24.02 19.09 -39.87
N THR A 16 -23.42 19.49 -38.75
CA THR A 16 -21.94 19.66 -38.67
C THR A 16 -21.27 19.32 -37.33
N SER A 17 -21.98 18.78 -36.33
CA SER A 17 -21.35 18.34 -35.07
C SER A 17 -21.28 16.83 -34.87
N LEU A 18 -21.63 16.02 -35.88
CA LEU A 18 -21.43 14.56 -35.87
C LEU A 18 -20.16 14.19 -36.64
N LEU A 19 -19.03 14.72 -36.20
CA LEU A 19 -17.69 14.23 -36.49
C LEU A 19 -16.93 14.37 -35.17
N PHE A 20 -16.26 13.30 -34.75
CA PHE A 20 -15.64 13.07 -33.44
C PHE A 20 -16.54 12.49 -32.33
N ALA A 21 -17.33 11.46 -32.65
CA ALA A 21 -17.35 10.32 -31.75
C ALA A 21 -16.11 9.47 -32.09
N GLN A 22 -14.97 9.88 -31.55
CA GLN A 22 -13.79 9.03 -31.53
C GLN A 22 -14.18 7.81 -30.68
N GLU A 23 -14.33 6.65 -31.32
CA GLU A 23 -14.18 5.36 -30.65
C GLU A 23 -12.77 5.34 -30.07
N LYS A 24 -12.60 5.93 -28.88
CA LYS A 24 -11.56 5.48 -27.98
C LYS A 24 -12.02 4.08 -27.58
N SER A 25 -11.49 3.07 -28.28
CA SER A 25 -11.04 1.89 -27.57
C SER A 25 -10.43 2.41 -26.28
N ALA A 26 -11.06 2.12 -25.14
CA ALA A 26 -10.53 2.46 -23.84
C ALA A 26 -9.30 1.56 -23.62
N ALA A 27 -8.24 1.84 -24.37
CA ALA A 27 -6.91 1.38 -24.05
C ALA A 27 -6.70 1.77 -22.60
N MET A 28 -6.31 0.78 -21.78
CA MET A 28 -6.02 1.05 -20.38
C MET A 28 -5.08 2.25 -20.30
N PRO A 29 -5.29 3.18 -19.34
CA PRO A 29 -4.42 4.34 -19.19
C PRO A 29 -2.96 3.92 -19.13
N ASP A 30 -2.06 4.73 -19.69
CA ASP A 30 -0.63 4.44 -19.67
C ASP A 30 -0.10 4.70 -18.25
N PRO A 31 0.43 3.70 -17.53
CA PRO A 31 0.99 3.91 -16.19
C PRO A 31 2.22 4.82 -16.20
N ASN A 32 2.80 5.11 -17.37
CA ASN A 32 3.89 6.06 -17.54
C ASN A 32 3.41 7.47 -17.93
N ASP A 33 2.10 7.70 -18.00
CA ASP A 33 1.55 9.03 -18.20
C ASP A 33 1.94 9.94 -17.02
N PRO A 34 2.74 11.01 -17.25
CA PRO A 34 3.11 11.94 -16.18
C PRO A 34 1.89 12.66 -15.58
N ASP A 35 0.77 12.70 -16.31
CA ASP A 35 -0.51 13.25 -15.86
C ASP A 35 -1.39 12.21 -15.15
N CYS A 36 -0.87 11.01 -14.88
CA CYS A 36 -1.53 10.05 -13.98
C CYS A 36 -1.60 10.68 -12.59
N ILE A 37 -2.65 11.45 -12.29
CA ILE A 37 -3.14 12.01 -11.00
C ILE A 37 -2.14 12.83 -10.12
N TYR A 38 -0.88 12.42 -9.97
CA TYR A 38 0.21 12.91 -9.07
C TYR A 38 1.56 12.58 -9.73
N GLU A 39 2.50 13.51 -9.69
CA GLU A 39 3.81 13.35 -10.33
C GLU A 39 4.69 12.30 -9.62
N LYS A 40 5.38 11.46 -10.39
CA LYS A 40 6.33 10.46 -9.86
C LYS A 40 7.36 11.07 -8.91
N ALA A 41 7.87 12.27 -9.22
CA ALA A 41 8.88 12.96 -8.42
C ALA A 41 8.40 13.26 -6.98
N GLN A 42 7.11 13.55 -6.81
CA GLN A 42 6.51 13.76 -5.48
C GLN A 42 6.45 12.46 -4.68
N LEU A 43 6.18 11.33 -5.36
CA LEU A 43 6.05 10.02 -4.71
C LEU A 43 7.39 9.45 -4.26
N GLY A 44 8.49 9.68 -4.99
CA GLY A 44 9.84 9.21 -4.59
C GLY A 44 10.39 9.88 -3.32
N GLN A 45 9.92 11.08 -2.99
CA GLN A 45 10.33 11.81 -1.78
C GLN A 45 9.41 11.59 -0.59
N CYS A 46 8.40 10.73 -0.73
CA CYS A 46 7.39 10.58 0.30
C CYS A 46 7.92 9.93 1.60
N PHE A 47 7.20 10.20 2.69
CA PHE A 47 7.44 9.61 4.00
C PHE A 47 6.22 8.80 4.41
N ILE A 48 6.42 7.55 4.81
CA ILE A 48 5.39 6.84 5.56
C ILE A 48 5.38 7.34 7.00
N HIS A 49 4.21 7.55 7.59
CA HIS A 49 4.07 8.03 8.96
C HIS A 49 2.85 7.37 9.61
N MET A 50 2.98 6.88 10.84
CA MET A 50 1.83 6.41 11.61
C MET A 50 1.22 7.56 12.41
N ALA A 51 0.05 8.01 11.99
CA ALA A 51 -0.66 9.08 12.67
C ALA A 51 -1.17 8.65 14.05
N LYS A 52 -1.61 7.39 14.19
CA LYS A 52 -2.17 6.88 15.45
C LYS A 52 -2.23 5.36 15.51
N ILE A 53 -2.10 4.79 16.70
CA ILE A 53 -2.55 3.42 16.97
C ILE A 53 -4.05 3.40 17.29
N THR A 54 -4.81 2.67 16.48
CA THR A 54 -6.28 2.57 16.62
C THR A 54 -6.68 1.79 17.89
N ASP A 55 -7.95 1.88 18.25
CA ASP A 55 -8.52 1.23 19.44
C ASP A 55 -8.23 -0.29 19.46
N PRO A 56 -7.78 -0.88 20.59
CA PRO A 56 -7.58 -2.32 20.70
C PRO A 56 -8.82 -3.17 20.40
N SER A 57 -10.03 -2.67 20.68
CA SER A 57 -11.28 -3.32 20.31
C SER A 57 -11.45 -3.45 18.78
N LYS A 58 -10.73 -2.62 18.02
CA LYS A 58 -10.66 -2.63 16.57
C LYS A 58 -9.33 -3.19 16.03
N GLY A 59 -8.50 -3.79 16.89
CA GLY A 59 -7.31 -4.55 16.49
C GLY A 59 -5.94 -3.88 16.70
N SER A 60 -5.87 -2.69 17.32
CA SER A 60 -4.59 -1.97 17.55
C SER A 60 -3.76 -1.77 16.26
N ALA A 61 -4.41 -1.55 15.12
CA ALA A 61 -3.74 -1.33 13.85
C ALA A 61 -3.22 0.12 13.77
N PRO A 62 -1.99 0.35 13.25
CA PRO A 62 -1.53 1.71 12.99
C PRO A 62 -2.33 2.30 11.82
N ALA A 63 -2.91 3.48 12.04
CA ALA A 63 -3.41 4.35 10.98
C ALA A 63 -2.20 5.03 10.34
N VAL A 64 -1.90 4.65 9.11
CA VAL A 64 -0.72 5.11 8.38
C VAL A 64 -1.12 6.12 7.31
N GLU A 65 -0.26 7.09 7.10
CA GLU A 65 -0.35 8.13 6.09
C GLU A 65 0.94 8.16 5.26
N VAL A 66 0.84 8.79 4.09
CA VAL A 66 1.99 9.18 3.29
C VAL A 66 2.09 10.69 3.25
N LEU A 67 3.19 11.23 3.77
CA LEU A 67 3.48 12.66 3.79
C LEU A 67 4.31 13.02 2.55
N PHE A 68 3.88 14.04 1.83
CA PHE A 68 4.57 14.61 0.67
C PHE A 68 5.35 15.88 1.00
N ASP A 69 5.03 16.48 2.14
CA ASP A 69 5.74 17.60 2.75
C ASP A 69 5.93 17.28 4.24
N SER A 70 7.18 17.32 4.71
CA SER A 70 7.54 17.00 6.08
C SER A 70 8.93 17.53 6.42
N ASP A 71 9.11 17.89 7.69
CA ASP A 71 10.42 18.23 8.26
C ASP A 71 11.30 16.98 8.52
N PHE A 72 10.72 15.78 8.41
CA PHE A 72 11.47 14.53 8.54
C PHE A 72 12.52 14.38 7.44
N ARG A 73 13.56 13.60 7.74
CA ARG A 73 14.65 13.33 6.80
C ARG A 73 14.99 11.86 6.80
N TRP A 74 15.07 11.30 5.60
CA TRP A 74 15.60 9.97 5.37
C TRP A 74 17.11 9.98 5.53
N GLU A 75 17.61 9.28 6.53
CA GLU A 75 19.03 9.14 6.82
C GLU A 75 19.54 7.79 6.28
N PRO A 76 20.65 7.75 5.53
CA PRO A 76 21.25 6.49 5.10
C PRO A 76 21.54 5.59 6.30
N CYS A 77 21.24 4.30 6.17
CA CYS A 77 21.52 3.31 7.21
C CYS A 77 21.95 1.97 6.60
N PRO A 78 22.63 1.10 7.37
CA PRO A 78 22.87 -0.26 6.93
C PRO A 78 21.55 -1.05 6.81
N PRO A 79 21.56 -2.19 6.08
CA PRO A 79 20.47 -3.15 6.10
C PRO A 79 20.10 -3.60 7.52
N ASP A 80 18.82 -3.91 7.72
CA ASP A 80 18.23 -4.25 9.01
C ASP A 80 17.63 -5.67 8.97
N GLU A 81 18.28 -6.61 9.66
CA GLU A 81 17.84 -8.01 9.81
C GLU A 81 17.49 -8.71 8.48
N GLY A 82 18.38 -8.62 7.49
CA GLY A 82 18.18 -9.25 6.17
C GLY A 82 17.21 -8.50 5.24
N TRP A 83 16.76 -7.30 5.66
CA TRP A 83 15.99 -6.37 4.84
C TRP A 83 16.83 -5.14 4.49
N GLY A 84 16.87 -4.77 3.22
CA GLY A 84 17.56 -3.60 2.72
C GLY A 84 18.87 -3.93 2.00
N ARG A 85 19.44 -2.91 1.35
CA ARG A 85 20.72 -2.98 0.62
C ARG A 85 21.68 -1.90 1.12
N ASN A 86 22.97 -2.19 1.04
CA ASN A 86 23.99 -1.17 1.27
C ASN A 86 23.76 0.00 0.30
N ASP A 87 23.93 1.22 0.81
CA ASP A 87 23.82 2.48 0.05
C ASP A 87 22.45 2.80 -0.57
N LYS A 88 21.42 1.97 -0.33
CA LYS A 88 20.04 2.22 -0.77
C LYS A 88 19.01 2.19 0.37
N THR A 89 19.43 1.81 1.57
CA THR A 89 18.54 1.75 2.74
C THR A 89 18.60 3.06 3.49
N TYR A 90 17.43 3.60 3.80
CA TYR A 90 17.29 4.81 4.59
C TYR A 90 16.31 4.57 5.73
N ARG A 91 16.46 5.34 6.80
CA ARG A 91 15.54 5.33 7.93
C ARG A 91 15.26 6.73 8.45
N TYR A 92 14.17 6.87 9.18
CA TYR A 92 13.97 7.98 10.11
C TYR A 92 13.27 7.45 11.36
N ARG A 93 13.38 8.19 12.47
CA ARG A 93 12.87 7.74 13.77
C ARG A 93 11.94 8.78 14.39
N GLU A 94 10.92 8.27 15.08
CA GLU A 94 10.05 8.99 15.99
C GLU A 94 10.14 8.33 17.38
N ASP A 95 10.11 9.12 18.44
CA ASP A 95 10.21 8.58 19.81
C ASP A 95 8.94 7.81 20.21
N GLU A 96 7.78 8.26 19.75
CA GLU A 96 6.49 7.68 20.10
C GLU A 96 5.47 7.90 18.98
N VAL A 97 4.65 6.87 18.72
CA VAL A 97 3.38 7.02 18.00
C VAL A 97 2.24 6.90 19.01
N PRO A 98 1.41 7.95 19.15
CA PRO A 98 0.33 7.96 20.13
C PRO A 98 -0.75 6.95 19.73
N GLY A 99 -1.41 6.35 20.70
CA GLY A 99 -2.61 5.54 20.44
C GLY A 99 -3.87 6.09 21.09
N THR A 100 -4.79 5.17 21.36
CA THR A 100 -6.12 5.41 21.91
C THR A 100 -6.18 4.92 23.36
N PRO A 101 -6.88 5.64 24.26
CA PRO A 101 -7.11 5.18 25.63
C PRO A 101 -7.78 3.80 25.67
N VAL A 102 -7.29 2.89 26.50
CA VAL A 102 -7.78 1.50 26.61
C VAL A 102 -8.57 1.30 27.90
N PHE A 103 -7.97 1.56 29.07
CA PHE A 103 -8.63 1.56 30.38
C PHE A 103 -7.90 2.51 31.34
N PHE A 104 -8.63 3.21 32.22
CA PHE A 104 -8.07 4.04 33.32
C PHE A 104 -6.78 4.80 32.95
N SER A 105 -6.87 5.74 32.02
CA SER A 105 -5.76 6.62 31.59
C SER A 105 -4.57 5.92 30.90
N ILE A 106 -4.62 4.60 30.66
CA ILE A 106 -3.59 3.86 29.91
C ILE A 106 -3.92 3.93 28.41
N THR A 107 -3.03 4.54 27.64
CA THR A 107 -3.07 4.60 26.18
C THR A 107 -2.28 3.43 25.59
N ASN A 108 -2.79 2.77 24.54
CA ASN A 108 -1.87 1.98 23.70
C ASN A 108 -0.94 2.97 22.97
N LYS A 109 0.30 2.58 22.73
CA LYS A 109 1.27 3.38 21.99
C LYS A 109 2.36 2.49 21.42
N LEU A 110 3.13 3.02 20.48
CA LEU A 110 4.39 2.44 20.05
C LEU A 110 5.52 3.39 20.45
N ASP A 111 6.58 2.84 21.02
CA ASP A 111 7.80 3.55 21.39
C ASP A 111 8.94 3.20 20.42
N ASP A 112 9.91 4.11 20.28
CA ASP A 112 11.10 3.95 19.44
C ASP A 112 10.77 3.52 17.99
N VAL A 113 9.82 4.21 17.36
CA VAL A 113 9.36 3.84 16.03
C VAL A 113 10.40 4.26 14.99
N THR A 114 10.96 3.28 14.29
CA THR A 114 11.89 3.52 13.18
C THR A 114 11.24 3.08 11.88
N TYR A 115 11.13 3.99 10.94
CA TYR A 115 10.64 3.72 9.60
C TYR A 115 11.82 3.51 8.68
N TYR A 116 11.68 2.59 7.73
CA TYR A 116 12.70 2.29 6.76
C TYR A 116 12.13 2.42 5.36
N ARG A 117 12.97 2.86 4.42
CA ARG A 117 12.67 2.85 3.00
C ARG A 117 13.82 2.32 2.16
N ILE A 118 13.47 1.75 1.02
CA ILE A 118 14.40 1.44 -0.06
C ILE A 118 13.71 1.70 -1.41
N GLU A 119 14.46 2.28 -2.35
CA GLU A 119 13.95 2.67 -3.66
C GLU A 119 14.65 1.87 -4.76
N GLY A 120 13.87 1.44 -5.75
CA GLY A 120 14.40 0.92 -7.00
C GLY A 120 15.08 -0.46 -6.91
N VAL A 121 14.93 -1.16 -5.78
CA VAL A 121 15.46 -2.51 -5.59
C VAL A 121 14.65 -3.24 -4.52
N HIS A 122 14.50 -4.54 -4.69
CA HIS A 122 13.81 -5.37 -3.72
C HIS A 122 14.64 -5.45 -2.42
N PRO A 123 14.01 -5.29 -1.24
CA PRO A 123 14.73 -5.26 0.04
C PRO A 123 15.33 -6.62 0.44
N PHE A 124 14.74 -7.72 0.00
CA PHE A 124 15.28 -9.06 0.21
C PHE A 124 16.15 -9.50 -0.96
N ASP A 125 17.16 -10.33 -0.65
CA ASP A 125 18.06 -10.89 -1.64
C ASP A 125 17.43 -12.04 -2.42
N LEU A 126 16.91 -11.72 -3.60
CA LEU A 126 16.18 -12.65 -4.47
C LEU A 126 16.80 -12.64 -5.86
N SER A 127 17.37 -13.77 -6.28
CA SER A 127 18.09 -13.90 -7.55
C SER A 127 17.24 -13.65 -8.79
N LEU A 128 15.91 -13.76 -8.68
CA LEU A 128 14.99 -13.46 -9.79
C LEU A 128 15.07 -11.99 -10.24
N TYR A 129 15.48 -11.08 -9.34
CA TYR A 129 15.62 -9.66 -9.62
C TYR A 129 17.04 -9.29 -10.10
N ASP A 130 17.93 -10.27 -10.30
CA ASP A 130 19.21 -10.07 -10.98
C ASP A 130 19.02 -9.95 -12.51
N GLU A 131 17.89 -10.43 -13.02
CA GLU A 131 17.52 -10.31 -14.43
C GLU A 131 17.24 -8.83 -14.80
N PRO A 132 17.84 -8.29 -15.88
CA PRO A 132 17.75 -6.86 -16.19
C PRO A 132 16.32 -6.31 -16.34
N ALA A 133 15.41 -7.11 -16.89
CA ALA A 133 14.01 -6.70 -17.05
C ALA A 133 13.29 -6.58 -15.70
N GLU A 134 13.59 -7.50 -14.77
CA GLU A 134 13.02 -7.52 -13.43
C GLU A 134 13.60 -6.41 -12.55
N ALA A 135 14.91 -6.17 -12.65
CA ALA A 135 15.57 -5.04 -12.02
C ALA A 135 14.99 -3.70 -12.49
N ALA A 136 14.77 -3.53 -13.80
CA ALA A 136 14.15 -2.33 -14.36
C ALA A 136 12.72 -2.12 -13.86
N MET A 137 11.96 -3.21 -13.67
CA MET A 137 10.62 -3.12 -13.08
C MET A 137 10.67 -2.60 -11.64
N LEU A 138 11.69 -2.97 -10.86
CA LEU A 138 11.84 -2.51 -9.48
C LEU A 138 12.10 -1.01 -9.34
N GLU A 139 12.65 -0.33 -10.37
CA GLU A 139 12.95 1.11 -10.37
C GLU A 139 11.75 2.02 -10.09
N ARG A 140 10.51 1.51 -10.24
CA ARG A 140 9.29 2.25 -9.91
C ARG A 140 8.80 2.05 -8.48
N PHE A 141 9.38 1.15 -7.71
CA PHE A 141 8.88 0.81 -6.38
C PHE A 141 9.68 1.47 -5.25
N VAL A 142 8.95 1.95 -4.25
CA VAL A 142 9.51 2.33 -2.93
C VAL A 142 8.96 1.37 -1.89
N PHE A 143 9.83 0.61 -1.24
CA PHE A 143 9.45 -0.38 -0.24
C PHE A 143 9.61 0.19 1.15
N PHE A 144 8.64 -0.11 2.01
CA PHE A 144 8.61 0.36 3.38
C PHE A 144 8.48 -0.75 4.41
N LYS A 145 9.13 -0.56 5.54
CA LYS A 145 8.92 -1.33 6.76
C LYS A 145 9.04 -0.43 7.99
N PHE A 146 8.67 -0.93 9.16
CA PHE A 146 8.95 -0.27 10.41
C PHE A 146 9.41 -1.24 11.50
N THR A 147 10.14 -0.70 12.47
CA THR A 147 10.40 -1.34 13.75
C THR A 147 9.89 -0.47 14.89
N ALA A 148 9.48 -1.07 16.00
CA ALA A 148 8.96 -0.36 17.16
C ALA A 148 8.93 -1.27 18.39
N TYR A 149 8.63 -0.69 19.55
CA TYR A 149 8.31 -1.42 20.76
C TYR A 149 6.86 -1.15 21.17
N ALA A 150 6.12 -2.23 21.45
CA ALA A 150 4.83 -2.14 22.13
C ALA A 150 5.04 -2.42 23.62
N ALA A 151 4.52 -1.53 24.48
CA ALA A 151 4.66 -1.60 25.94
C ALA A 151 6.14 -1.67 26.40
N LYS A 152 6.97 -0.77 25.86
CA LYS A 152 8.40 -0.66 26.19
C LYS A 152 8.62 -0.47 27.69
N ASP A 153 9.66 -1.12 28.22
CA ASP A 153 10.02 -1.18 29.64
C ASP A 153 8.94 -1.82 30.55
N GLY A 154 7.90 -2.42 29.94
CA GLY A 154 6.79 -3.08 30.62
C GLY A 154 6.94 -4.60 30.68
N TYR A 155 6.12 -5.25 31.51
CA TYR A 155 6.07 -6.71 31.65
C TYR A 155 5.71 -7.47 30.35
N PHE A 156 5.06 -6.79 29.41
CA PHE A 156 4.63 -7.35 28.13
C PHE A 156 5.28 -6.62 26.96
N GLU A 157 6.54 -6.18 27.12
CA GLU A 157 7.29 -5.59 26.03
C GLU A 157 7.34 -6.54 24.82
N ASN A 158 7.04 -5.99 23.64
CA ASN A 158 7.15 -6.70 22.38
C ASN A 158 7.84 -5.83 21.35
N TYR A 159 8.94 -6.35 20.80
CA TYR A 159 9.56 -5.79 19.62
C TYR A 159 8.74 -6.13 18.37
N LEU A 160 8.56 -5.13 17.52
CA LEU A 160 7.87 -5.21 16.23
C LEU A 160 8.90 -4.96 15.13
N ASN A 161 8.90 -5.80 14.10
CA ASN A 161 9.65 -5.63 12.87
C ASN A 161 8.75 -6.08 11.73
N ASN A 162 8.04 -5.13 11.13
CA ASN A 162 6.92 -5.41 10.26
C ASN A 162 7.14 -4.79 8.88
N LEU A 163 6.96 -5.62 7.85
CA LEU A 163 6.82 -5.09 6.48
C LEU A 163 5.52 -4.29 6.38
N MET A 164 5.53 -3.27 5.53
CA MET A 164 4.35 -2.47 5.22
C MET A 164 3.91 -2.74 3.79
N TRP A 165 4.31 -1.89 2.85
CA TRP A 165 3.98 -2.03 1.44
C TRP A 165 5.10 -1.53 0.55
N ALA A 166 5.02 -1.92 -0.72
CA ALA A 166 5.71 -1.33 -1.83
C ALA A 166 4.74 -0.37 -2.53
N LEU A 167 5.12 0.90 -2.63
CA LEU A 167 4.42 1.89 -3.43
C LEU A 167 4.93 1.81 -4.87
N ASP A 168 4.04 1.52 -5.81
CA ASP A 168 4.33 1.74 -7.23
C ASP A 168 4.19 3.22 -7.56
N THR A 169 5.30 3.90 -7.85
CA THR A 169 5.33 5.32 -8.18
C THR A 169 4.73 5.65 -9.56
N ASN A 170 4.47 4.66 -10.40
CA ASN A 170 3.81 4.85 -11.69
C ASN A 170 2.27 4.74 -11.55
N THR A 171 1.79 3.66 -10.93
CA THR A 171 0.33 3.43 -10.78
C THR A 171 -0.27 4.00 -9.50
N LYS A 172 0.56 4.38 -8.51
CA LYS A 172 0.17 4.74 -7.12
C LYS A 172 -0.54 3.64 -6.35
N LEU A 173 -0.48 2.42 -6.86
CA LEU A 173 -1.01 1.26 -6.19
C LEU A 173 -0.05 0.83 -5.08
N LEU A 174 -0.64 0.28 -4.03
CA LEU A 174 0.07 -0.28 -2.90
C LEU A 174 0.08 -1.79 -3.05
N TYR A 175 1.26 -2.39 -2.92
CA TYR A 175 1.43 -3.83 -2.92
C TYR A 175 2.01 -4.26 -1.58
N THR A 176 1.51 -5.34 -1.02
CA THR A 176 2.29 -6.06 -0.03
C THR A 176 3.39 -6.84 -0.76
N TYR A 177 4.55 -7.00 -0.14
CA TYR A 177 5.70 -7.69 -0.74
C TYR A 177 6.24 -8.84 0.11
N GLY A 178 5.49 -9.23 1.12
CA GLY A 178 5.82 -10.38 1.94
C GLY A 178 4.74 -10.66 2.97
N MET A 179 4.91 -11.76 3.69
CA MET A 179 4.06 -12.12 4.82
C MET A 179 4.87 -12.70 5.96
N PRO A 180 4.31 -12.78 7.18
CA PRO A 180 5.00 -13.30 8.34
C PRO A 180 5.20 -14.82 8.22
N GLY A 181 6.43 -15.30 8.37
CA GLY A 181 6.74 -16.73 8.45
C GLY A 181 6.39 -17.35 9.80
N ASP A 182 6.28 -16.53 10.86
CA ASP A 182 5.85 -16.97 12.18
C ASP A 182 5.05 -15.89 12.93
N TYR A 183 4.50 -16.26 14.08
CA TYR A 183 3.75 -15.37 14.95
C TYR A 183 4.05 -15.66 16.42
N LYS A 184 4.21 -14.61 17.22
CA LYS A 184 4.20 -14.70 18.68
C LYS A 184 2.76 -14.59 19.16
N LYS A 185 2.24 -15.62 19.82
CA LYS A 185 0.93 -15.56 20.47
C LYS A 185 1.05 -14.74 21.75
N ILE A 186 0.13 -13.78 21.93
CA ILE A 186 -0.02 -12.99 23.15
C ILE A 186 -1.23 -13.54 23.93
N ILE A 187 -1.98 -12.70 24.61
CA ILE A 187 -3.19 -13.06 25.35
C ILE A 187 -4.37 -13.15 24.36
N GLY A 188 -5.20 -14.19 24.52
CA GLY A 188 -6.37 -14.43 23.68
C GLY A 188 -6.02 -14.84 22.24
N ASN A 189 -6.69 -14.25 21.26
CA ASN A 189 -6.49 -14.48 19.82
C ASN A 189 -5.61 -13.42 19.16
N ASN A 190 -4.73 -12.77 19.95
CA ASN A 190 -3.78 -11.77 19.46
C ASN A 190 -2.46 -12.44 19.10
N TYR A 191 -1.97 -12.12 17.90
CA TYR A 191 -0.77 -12.70 17.32
C TYR A 191 0.06 -11.58 16.72
N ILE A 192 1.33 -11.48 17.14
CA ILE A 192 2.28 -10.52 16.60
C ILE A 192 3.04 -11.19 15.45
N PRO A 193 3.01 -10.63 14.22
CA PRO A 193 3.82 -11.07 13.10
C PRO A 193 5.31 -11.16 13.43
N GLN A 194 5.99 -12.22 12.97
CA GLN A 194 7.43 -12.43 13.13
C GLN A 194 8.02 -13.03 11.85
N ASN A 195 9.33 -12.90 11.68
CA ASN A 195 10.10 -13.56 10.62
C ASN A 195 9.49 -13.34 9.23
N TRP A 196 9.29 -12.09 8.85
CA TRP A 196 8.71 -11.77 7.55
C TRP A 196 9.58 -12.28 6.41
N LEU A 197 8.93 -12.90 5.41
CA LEU A 197 9.57 -13.40 4.20
C LEU A 197 8.88 -12.81 2.98
N PRO A 198 9.60 -12.61 1.88
CA PRO A 198 9.00 -12.15 0.63
C PRO A 198 8.08 -13.22 0.03
N TYR A 199 7.06 -12.80 -0.71
CA TYR A 199 6.07 -13.72 -1.27
C TYR A 199 6.65 -14.76 -2.22
N GLU A 200 7.73 -14.40 -2.92
CA GLU A 200 8.42 -15.24 -3.88
C GLU A 200 9.06 -16.47 -3.24
N THR A 201 9.36 -16.43 -1.93
CA THR A 201 10.00 -17.53 -1.21
C THR A 201 9.18 -18.04 -0.03
N HIS A 202 8.11 -17.35 0.36
CA HIS A 202 7.28 -17.75 1.48
C HIS A 202 6.56 -19.10 1.18
N PRO A 203 6.56 -20.08 2.11
CA PRO A 203 6.01 -21.42 1.86
C PRO A 203 4.54 -21.47 1.40
N ASN A 204 3.73 -20.46 1.74
CA ASN A 204 2.33 -20.39 1.32
C ASN A 204 2.14 -19.89 -0.12
N THR A 205 3.14 -19.25 -0.73
CA THR A 205 3.00 -18.52 -2.02
C THR A 205 4.09 -18.89 -3.03
N ALA A 206 5.19 -19.51 -2.61
CA ALA A 206 6.31 -19.87 -3.49
C ALA A 206 5.89 -20.73 -4.70
N ASP A 207 4.95 -21.64 -4.53
CA ASP A 207 4.45 -22.52 -5.60
C ASP A 207 3.77 -21.76 -6.73
N ALA A 208 3.22 -20.56 -6.46
CA ALA A 208 2.60 -19.72 -7.48
C ALA A 208 3.63 -19.14 -8.46
N LYS A 209 4.90 -19.02 -8.03
CA LYS A 209 5.99 -18.42 -8.81
C LYS A 209 5.67 -17.02 -9.33
N LEU A 210 4.85 -16.30 -8.58
CA LEU A 210 4.47 -14.93 -8.86
C LEU A 210 5.33 -13.98 -8.05
N LYS A 211 5.64 -12.85 -8.66
CA LYS A 211 6.32 -11.70 -8.05
C LYS A 211 5.30 -10.90 -7.24
N PHE A 212 5.77 -10.17 -6.24
CA PHE A 212 4.85 -9.44 -5.36
C PHE A 212 3.88 -8.50 -6.10
N TYR A 213 4.34 -7.86 -7.18
CA TYR A 213 3.55 -6.90 -7.95
C TYR A 213 2.57 -7.56 -8.94
N GLU A 214 2.61 -8.88 -9.12
CA GLU A 214 1.68 -9.62 -9.99
C GLU A 214 0.39 -10.01 -9.24
N TYR A 215 0.43 -10.00 -7.90
CA TYR A 215 -0.75 -10.09 -7.05
C TYR A 215 -1.55 -8.79 -7.06
N ASP A 216 -2.84 -8.87 -6.71
CA ASP A 216 -3.68 -7.68 -6.63
C ASP A 216 -3.16 -6.67 -5.60
N PRO A 217 -3.15 -5.37 -5.95
CA PRO A 217 -2.77 -4.33 -5.01
C PRO A 217 -3.71 -4.31 -3.80
N ILE A 218 -3.16 -3.99 -2.64
CA ILE A 218 -3.88 -3.89 -1.37
C ILE A 218 -4.62 -2.55 -1.21
N GLY A 219 -4.34 -1.60 -2.09
CA GLY A 219 -4.88 -0.25 -1.99
C GLY A 219 -4.20 0.74 -2.92
N PHE A 220 -4.37 2.02 -2.61
CA PHE A 220 -3.76 3.13 -3.33
C PHE A 220 -3.52 4.32 -2.38
N ILE A 221 -2.69 5.26 -2.83
CA ILE A 221 -2.49 6.53 -2.13
C ILE A 221 -3.31 7.64 -2.79
N SER A 222 -3.81 8.57 -1.97
CA SER A 222 -4.36 9.85 -2.39
C SER A 222 -3.47 11.02 -1.90
N LEU A 223 -3.53 12.19 -2.54
CA LEU A 223 -3.00 13.42 -1.95
C LEU A 223 -3.87 13.93 -0.81
N GLU A 224 -5.16 13.62 -0.84
CA GLU A 224 -6.12 14.09 0.16
C GLU A 224 -6.35 13.04 1.25
N LYS A 225 -6.36 13.52 2.50
CA LYS A 225 -6.77 12.73 3.67
C LYS A 225 -8.29 12.60 3.72
N GLY A 226 -8.83 11.66 2.95
CA GLY A 226 -10.27 11.39 2.89
C GLY A 226 -10.70 10.04 3.46
N TYR A 227 -9.78 9.07 3.50
CA TYR A 227 -10.08 7.69 3.90
C TYR A 227 -10.27 7.60 5.40
N ASP A 228 -11.37 7.00 5.84
CA ASP A 228 -11.61 6.75 7.27
C ASP A 228 -11.07 5.37 7.66
N PHE A 229 -9.89 5.33 8.25
CA PHE A 229 -9.34 4.12 8.83
C PHE A 229 -9.64 4.09 10.34
N LEU A 230 -10.72 3.40 10.71
CA LEU A 230 -11.14 3.16 12.08
C LEU A 230 -11.34 4.44 12.93
N GLY A 231 -11.72 5.56 12.30
CA GLY A 231 -11.92 6.87 12.93
C GLY A 231 -10.74 7.82 12.76
N VAL A 232 -9.71 7.45 12.00
CA VAL A 232 -8.56 8.31 11.66
C VAL A 232 -8.58 8.58 10.16
N LYS A 233 -8.54 9.86 9.78
CA LYS A 233 -8.49 10.27 8.37
C LYS A 233 -7.08 10.15 7.82
N THR A 234 -6.88 9.23 6.89
CA THR A 234 -5.59 9.02 6.22
C THR A 234 -5.73 9.20 4.71
N ASN A 235 -4.59 9.26 4.03
CA ASN A 235 -4.52 9.29 2.57
C ASN A 235 -4.06 7.95 1.97
N VAL A 236 -3.97 6.92 2.80
CA VAL A 236 -3.70 5.53 2.39
C VAL A 236 -5.02 4.79 2.40
N TYR A 237 -5.53 4.48 1.21
CA TYR A 237 -6.79 3.77 1.02
C TYR A 237 -6.49 2.29 0.86
N LEU A 238 -6.93 1.48 1.82
CA LEU A 238 -6.79 0.02 1.76
C LEU A 238 -8.12 -0.60 1.33
N TYR A 239 -8.06 -1.61 0.47
CA TYR A 239 -9.25 -2.36 0.09
C TYR A 239 -9.73 -3.27 1.23
N ASP A 240 -11.03 -3.49 1.32
CA ASP A 240 -11.63 -4.30 2.40
C ASP A 240 -11.07 -5.73 2.47
N TRP A 241 -10.85 -6.36 1.32
CA TRP A 241 -10.27 -7.72 1.26
C TRP A 241 -8.90 -7.81 1.94
N TRP A 242 -8.12 -6.74 1.90
CA TRP A 242 -6.81 -6.73 2.55
C TRP A 242 -6.96 -6.72 4.07
N ASN A 243 -7.90 -5.93 4.59
CA ASN A 243 -8.22 -5.92 6.02
C ASN A 243 -8.70 -7.30 6.49
N GLU A 244 -9.52 -7.98 5.68
CA GLU A 244 -9.93 -9.36 5.95
C GLU A 244 -8.74 -10.33 5.97
N SER A 245 -7.81 -10.20 5.01
CA SER A 245 -6.60 -11.00 4.95
C SER A 245 -5.70 -10.79 6.17
N VAL A 246 -5.47 -9.54 6.60
CA VAL A 246 -4.67 -9.22 7.80
C VAL A 246 -5.30 -9.82 9.07
N GLY A 247 -6.63 -9.83 9.17
CA GLY A 247 -7.37 -10.35 10.32
C GLY A 247 -7.61 -11.87 10.32
N ALA A 248 -7.27 -12.58 9.25
CA ALA A 248 -7.71 -13.95 9.03
C ALA A 248 -7.18 -14.96 10.07
N GLY A 249 -7.93 -16.05 10.29
CA GLY A 249 -7.52 -17.13 11.19
C GLY A 249 -7.68 -16.81 12.69
N SER A 250 -7.95 -17.86 13.47
CA SER A 250 -8.26 -17.77 14.90
C SER A 250 -7.40 -18.69 15.78
N SER A 251 -6.53 -19.49 15.16
CA SER A 251 -5.59 -20.39 15.81
C SER A 251 -4.22 -20.23 15.18
N MET A 252 -3.14 -20.57 15.90
CA MET A 252 -1.77 -20.41 15.37
C MET A 252 -1.60 -21.07 13.99
N LYS A 253 -2.15 -22.28 13.81
CA LYS A 253 -2.13 -22.99 12.53
C LYS A 253 -2.84 -22.21 11.42
N THR A 254 -4.06 -21.73 11.68
CA THR A 254 -4.85 -21.02 10.66
C THR A 254 -4.34 -19.61 10.40
N VAL A 255 -3.77 -18.95 11.40
CA VAL A 255 -3.11 -17.65 11.29
C VAL A 255 -1.92 -17.74 10.34
N LYS A 256 -1.03 -18.72 10.54
CA LYS A 256 0.11 -18.96 9.63
C LYS A 256 -0.30 -19.25 8.19
N GLN A 257 -1.49 -19.81 7.98
CA GLN A 257 -1.97 -20.20 6.65
C GLN A 257 -2.76 -19.12 5.93
N LYS A 258 -3.36 -18.17 6.66
CA LYS A 258 -4.39 -17.28 6.11
C LYS A 258 -4.06 -15.80 6.26
N ARG A 259 -3.27 -15.39 7.25
CA ARG A 259 -2.99 -13.96 7.46
C ARG A 259 -2.03 -13.42 6.42
N PHE A 260 -2.28 -12.20 5.97
CA PHE A 260 -1.45 -11.49 4.97
C PHE A 260 -1.30 -12.26 3.66
N MET A 261 -2.24 -13.16 3.34
CA MET A 261 -2.28 -13.84 2.04
C MET A 261 -2.54 -12.79 0.95
N PRO A 262 -1.75 -12.78 -0.14
CA PRO A 262 -2.04 -11.95 -1.28
C PRO A 262 -3.26 -12.51 -2.02
N ARG A 263 -3.86 -11.70 -2.90
CA ARG A 263 -5.08 -12.06 -3.64
C ARG A 263 -4.82 -12.11 -5.14
N LEU A 264 -5.44 -13.09 -5.80
CA LEU A 264 -5.66 -13.11 -7.24
C LEU A 264 -7.16 -13.28 -7.45
N SER A 265 -7.84 -12.16 -7.72
CA SER A 265 -9.28 -12.17 -7.97
C SER A 265 -9.56 -12.05 -9.46
N ASP A 266 -10.52 -12.82 -9.96
CA ASP A 266 -11.11 -12.65 -11.30
C ASP A 266 -12.19 -11.55 -11.28
N ASP A 267 -12.79 -11.30 -10.10
CA ASP A 267 -13.79 -10.25 -9.90
C ASP A 267 -13.20 -8.84 -9.72
N ALA A 268 -11.87 -8.70 -9.75
CA ALA A 268 -11.22 -7.40 -9.59
C ALA A 268 -11.26 -6.61 -10.90
N PHE A 269 -11.47 -5.29 -10.81
CA PHE A 269 -11.58 -4.44 -11.98
C PHE A 269 -10.25 -4.35 -12.74
N GLU A 270 -10.28 -4.55 -14.06
CA GLU A 270 -9.08 -4.43 -14.91
C GLU A 270 -8.62 -2.98 -15.06
N ASP A 271 -9.54 -2.02 -14.97
CA ASP A 271 -9.20 -0.60 -14.93
C ASP A 271 -8.54 -0.25 -13.59
N TRP A 272 -7.22 -0.35 -13.59
CA TRP A 272 -6.36 -0.06 -12.45
C TRP A 272 -6.35 1.42 -12.04
N THR A 273 -6.97 2.32 -12.82
CA THR A 273 -7.06 3.75 -12.47
C THR A 273 -8.21 4.10 -11.53
N ILE A 274 -9.08 3.13 -11.21
CA ILE A 274 -10.12 3.30 -10.21
C ILE A 274 -9.49 3.60 -8.84
N ARG A 275 -9.92 4.70 -8.21
CA ARG A 275 -9.50 5.15 -6.86
C ARG A 275 -10.68 5.13 -5.91
N ASP A 276 -11.23 3.94 -5.71
CA ASP A 276 -12.38 3.68 -4.85
C ASP A 276 -12.08 2.44 -4.00
N ALA A 277 -12.02 2.60 -2.68
CA ALA A 277 -11.69 1.51 -1.75
C ALA A 277 -12.71 0.36 -1.77
N ALA A 278 -13.92 0.60 -2.28
CA ALA A 278 -14.94 -0.44 -2.45
C ALA A 278 -14.80 -1.22 -3.78
N LYS A 279 -13.93 -0.76 -4.69
CA LYS A 279 -13.73 -1.33 -6.03
C LYS A 279 -12.30 -1.79 -6.20
N PRO A 280 -11.95 -2.97 -5.65
CA PRO A 280 -10.62 -3.52 -5.81
C PRO A 280 -10.25 -3.69 -7.28
N VAL A 281 -9.03 -3.28 -7.62
CA VAL A 281 -8.49 -3.45 -8.98
C VAL A 281 -7.56 -4.64 -9.07
N ARG A 282 -7.46 -5.22 -10.27
CA ARG A 282 -6.49 -6.24 -10.64
C ARG A 282 -5.12 -5.58 -10.83
N SER A 283 -4.04 -6.28 -10.51
CA SER A 283 -2.71 -5.76 -10.87
C SER A 283 -2.56 -5.62 -12.40
N PRO A 284 -2.12 -4.46 -12.91
CA PRO A 284 -1.84 -4.27 -14.33
C PRO A 284 -0.63 -5.08 -14.82
N TYR A 285 0.11 -5.70 -13.89
CA TYR A 285 1.30 -6.51 -14.17
C TYR A 285 1.02 -8.01 -14.10
N ARG A 286 -0.23 -8.41 -13.82
CA ARG A 286 -0.58 -9.83 -13.84
C ARG A 286 -0.43 -10.34 -15.28
N PRO A 287 0.21 -11.51 -15.49
CA PRO A 287 0.29 -12.15 -16.81
C PRO A 287 -1.06 -12.40 -17.49
#